data_AF-A0A1Y4R639-F1
#
_entry.id   AF-A0A1Y4R639-F1
#
_cell.length_a   1.000
_cell.length_b   1.000
_cell.length_c   1.000
_cell.angle_alpha   90.00
_cell.angle_beta   90.00
_cell.angle_gamma   90.00
#
_symmetry.space_group_name_H-M   'P 1'
#
loop_
_entity.id
_entity.type
_entity.pdbx_description
1 polymer ?
#
loop_
_entity_poly.entity_id
_entity_poly.type
_entity_poly.pdbx_seq_one_letter_code
_entity_poly.pdbx_strand_id
1 'polypeptide(L)' 'MDDFLNILEKAAAEEAQAQRLYAAMILLAPDEDKAQLLEIFKDESDHAVKIQDMLVRYTTGEPGTVAEQTGEVD' A
#
# COMPACT_ATOMS: atom_id res chain seq x y z
N MET A 1 8.14 -20.88 -5.01
CA MET A 1 8.61 -19.58 -4.48
C MET A 1 8.37 -18.51 -5.53
N ASP A 2 8.80 -18.76 -6.77
CA ASP A 2 8.61 -17.85 -7.92
C ASP A 2 7.15 -17.43 -8.13
N ASP A 3 6.20 -18.36 -8.08
CA ASP A 3 4.77 -18.04 -8.19
C ASP A 3 4.27 -17.10 -7.09
N PHE A 4 4.80 -17.25 -5.86
CA PHE A 4 4.43 -16.38 -4.74
C PHE A 4 5.01 -14.97 -4.93
N LEU A 5 6.28 -14.86 -5.35
CA LEU A 5 6.91 -13.57 -5.67
C LEU A 5 6.18 -12.85 -6.80
N ASN A 6 5.81 -13.56 -7.86
CA ASN A 6 5.03 -12.99 -8.97
C ASN A 6 3.67 -12.44 -8.50
N ILE A 7 2.99 -13.14 -7.60
CA ILE A 7 1.72 -12.66 -7.03
C ILE A 7 1.97 -11.46 -6.11
N LEU A 8 3.07 -11.46 -5.35
CA LEU A 8 3.40 -10.38 -4.43
C LEU A 8 3.77 -9.08 -5.16
N GLU A 9 4.52 -9.17 -6.26
CA GLU A 9 4.80 -8.03 -7.16
C GLU A 9 3.53 -7.48 -7.79
N LYS A 10 2.63 -8.39 -8.22
CA LYS A 10 1.32 -8.01 -8.76
C LYS A 10 0.47 -7.29 -7.70
N ALA A 11 0.42 -7.81 -6.47
CA ALA A 11 -0.31 -7.17 -5.38
C ALA A 11 0.23 -5.76 -5.10
N ALA A 12 1.56 -5.57 -5.06
CA ALA A 12 2.16 -4.24 -4.90
C ALA A 12 1.72 -3.25 -6.00
N ALA A 13 1.61 -3.71 -7.24
CA ALA A 13 1.14 -2.89 -8.35
C ALA A 13 -0.36 -2.56 -8.25
N GLU A 14 -1.17 -3.51 -7.77
CA GLU A 14 -2.61 -3.32 -7.53
C GLU A 14 -2.87 -2.31 -6.40
N GLU A 15 -2.13 -2.36 -5.28
CA GLU A 15 -2.23 -1.36 -4.21
C GLU A 15 -1.90 0.05 -4.72
N ALA A 16 -0.81 0.20 -5.47
CA ALA A 16 -0.43 1.48 -6.05
C ALA A 16 -1.49 2.01 -7.04
N GLN A 17 -2.18 1.11 -7.76
CA GLN A 17 -3.29 1.48 -8.63
C GLN A 17 -4.52 1.91 -7.82
N ALA A 18 -4.88 1.19 -6.76
CA ALA A 18 -5.98 1.50 -5.87
C ALA A 18 -5.79 2.88 -5.22
N GLN A 19 -4.60 3.16 -4.68
CA GLN A 19 -4.25 4.48 -4.13
C GLN A 19 -4.49 5.61 -5.14
N ARG A 20 -4.06 5.46 -6.40
CA ARG A 20 -4.28 6.48 -7.45
C ARG A 20 -5.77 6.69 -7.74
N LEU A 21 -6.55 5.60 -7.77
CA LEU A 21 -7.99 5.68 -7.99
C LEU A 21 -8.70 6.37 -6.82
N TYR A 22 -8.36 6.01 -5.58
CA TYR A 22 -8.98 6.60 -4.40
C TYR A 22 -8.59 8.07 -4.21
N ALA A 23 -7.35 8.46 -4.52
CA ALA A 23 -6.96 9.87 -4.56
C ALA A 23 -7.82 10.68 -5.56
N ALA A 24 -8.10 10.12 -6.74
CA ALA A 24 -8.98 10.75 -7.71
C ALA A 24 -10.44 10.79 -7.21
N MET A 25 -10.91 9.75 -6.52
CA MET A 25 -12.24 9.74 -5.89
C MET A 25 -12.37 10.81 -4.82
N ILE A 26 -11.38 10.95 -3.92
CA ILE A 26 -11.36 12.00 -2.88
C ILE A 26 -11.47 13.40 -3.50
N LEU A 27 -10.79 13.62 -4.63
CA LEU A 27 -10.83 14.91 -5.34
C LEU A 27 -12.22 15.25 -5.90
N LEU A 28 -12.97 14.23 -6.35
CA LEU A 28 -14.23 14.40 -7.07
C LEU A 28 -15.48 14.16 -6.21
N ALA A 29 -15.33 13.51 -5.06
CA ALA A 29 -16.45 13.11 -4.21
C ALA A 29 -17.13 14.30 -3.51
N PRO A 30 -18.44 14.18 -3.21
CA PRO A 30 -19.11 15.07 -2.26
C PRO A 30 -18.43 15.05 -0.89
N ASP A 31 -18.53 16.15 -0.14
CA ASP A 31 -17.84 16.28 1.15
C ASP A 31 -18.25 15.22 2.20
N GLU A 32 -19.50 14.73 2.13
CA GLU A 32 -20.03 13.69 3.03
C GLU A 32 -19.31 12.33 2.91
N ASP A 33 -18.76 12.01 1.74
CA ASP A 33 -18.09 10.73 1.48
C ASP A 33 -16.56 10.81 1.65
N LYS A 34 -15.97 12.02 1.66
CA LYS A 34 -14.50 12.20 1.66
C LYS A 34 -13.80 11.55 2.84
N ALA A 35 -14.41 11.59 4.03
CA ALA A 35 -13.82 10.99 5.23
C ALA A 35 -13.65 9.47 5.06
N GLN A 36 -14.67 8.79 4.53
CA GLN A 36 -14.60 7.35 4.28
C GLN A 36 -13.58 7.01 3.19
N LEU A 37 -13.50 7.82 2.13
CA LEU A 37 -12.53 7.62 1.06
C LEU A 37 -11.07 7.83 1.53
N LEU A 38 -10.84 8.75 2.47
CA LEU A 38 -9.53 8.95 3.08
C LEU A 38 -9.09 7.73 3.91
N GLU A 39 -10.00 7.10 4.66
CA GLU A 39 -9.69 5.87 5.38
C GLU A 39 -9.35 4.72 4.41
N ILE A 40 -10.13 4.55 3.34
CA ILE A 40 -9.83 3.54 2.31
C ILE A 40 -8.46 3.79 1.66
N PHE A 41 -8.14 5.04 1.32
CA PHE A 41 -6.82 5.39 0.77
C PHE A 41 -5.67 5.09 1.74
N LYS A 42 -5.88 5.31 3.04
CA LYS A 42 -4.91 5.01 4.08
C LYS A 42 -4.68 3.49 4.20
N ASP A 43 -5.74 2.69 4.17
CA ASP A 43 -5.64 1.22 4.24
C ASP A 43 -4.74 0.67 3.12
N GLU A 44 -4.91 1.12 1.88
CA GLU A 44 -4.05 0.68 0.77
C GLU A 44 -2.60 1.15 0.91
N SER A 45 -2.38 2.25 1.62
CA SER A 45 -1.02 2.71 1.95
C SER A 45 -0.34 1.77 2.94
N ASP A 46 -1.07 1.32 3.96
CA ASP A 46 -0.59 0.33 4.92
C ASP A 46 -0.38 -1.05 4.26
N HIS A 47 -1.24 -1.43 3.31
CA HIS A 47 -1.07 -2.65 2.53
C HIS A 47 0.19 -2.59 1.66
N ALA A 48 0.39 -1.49 0.93
CA ALA A 48 1.57 -1.30 0.07
C ALA A 48 2.89 -1.43 0.85
N VAL A 49 2.95 -0.84 2.05
CA VAL A 49 4.12 -0.94 2.95
C VAL A 49 4.39 -2.38 3.37
N LYS A 50 3.35 -3.10 3.83
CA LYS A 50 3.48 -4.50 4.26
C LYS A 50 3.91 -5.41 3.11
N ILE A 51 3.38 -5.19 1.91
CA ILE A 51 3.72 -5.96 0.71
C ILE A 51 5.17 -5.66 0.28
N GLN A 52 5.60 -4.41 0.31
CA GLN A 52 6.99 -4.04 0.01
C GLN A 52 7.97 -4.67 0.99
N ASP A 53 7.65 -4.71 2.28
CA ASP A 53 8.49 -5.39 3.27
C ASP A 53 8.63 -6.89 3.00
N MET A 54 7.55 -7.54 2.57
CA MET A 54 7.61 -8.94 2.14
C MET A 54 8.48 -9.08 0.88
N LEU A 55 8.35 -8.20 -0.11
CA LEU A 55 9.18 -8.24 -1.32
C LEU A 55 10.66 -8.13 -1.00
N VAL A 56 11.05 -7.17 -0.15
CA VAL A 56 12.43 -7.03 0.31
C VAL A 56 12.87 -8.33 0.98
N ARG A 57 12.10 -8.83 1.95
CA ARG A 57 12.43 -10.06 2.68
C ARG A 57 12.66 -11.26 1.78
N TYR A 58 11.81 -11.48 0.79
CA TYR A 58 11.89 -12.67 -0.05
C TYR A 58 12.87 -12.53 -1.23
N THR A 59 13.28 -11.31 -1.60
CA THR A 59 14.24 -11.07 -2.69
C THR A 59 15.68 -10.91 -2.19
N THR A 60 15.89 -10.36 -0.98
CA THR A 60 17.22 -10.08 -0.43
C THR A 60 17.60 -10.99 0.73
N GLY A 61 16.62 -11.59 1.41
CA GLY A 61 16.83 -12.34 2.65
C GLY A 61 16.96 -11.47 3.91
N GLU A 62 16.88 -10.14 3.79
CA GLU A 62 16.96 -9.18 4.89
C GLU A 62 15.55 -8.84 5.42
N PRO A 63 15.38 -8.44 6.70
CA PRO A 63 14.10 -7.92 7.16
C PRO A 63 13.68 -6.68 6.34
N GLY A 64 12.42 -6.62 5.91
CA GLY A 64 11.84 -5.41 5.32
C GLY A 64 11.81 -4.27 6.35
N THR A 65 12.26 -3.08 5.95
CA THR A 65 12.41 -1.90 6.81
C THR A 65 11.45 -0.76 6.42
N VAL A 66 10.55 -0.99 5.47
CA VAL A 66 9.61 0.02 4.96
C VAL A 66 8.55 0.37 6.00
N ALA A 67 8.04 -0.61 6.76
CA ALA A 67 7.06 -0.34 7.82
C ALA A 67 7.61 0.49 8.99
N GLU A 68 8.92 0.44 9.26
CA GLU A 68 9.54 1.26 10.30
C GLU A 68 9.63 2.74 9.90
N GLN A 69 9.63 3.07 8.61
CA GLN A 69 9.78 4.45 8.13
C GLN A 69 8.47 5.26 8.03
N THR A 70 7.31 4.60 8.10
CA THR A 70 6.00 5.28 7.98
C THR A 70 5.25 5.40 9.30
N GLY A 71 5.81 4.87 10.40
CA GLY A 71 5.15 4.76 11.71
C GLY A 71 5.60 5.73 12.81
N GLU A 72 6.71 6.47 12.63
CA GLU A 72 7.18 7.45 13.63
C GLU A 72 6.97 8.87 13.13
N VAL A 73 5.83 9.45 13.50
CA VAL A 73 5.72 10.89 13.75
C VAL A 73 5.59 11.07 15.26
N ASP A 74 6.64 11.61 15.88
CA ASP A 74 6.60 12.17 17.24
C ASP A 74 5.51 13.26 17.37
#